data_AF-A0A938S8H9-F1
#
_entry.id   AF-A0A938S8H9-F1
#
_cell.length_a   1.000
_cell.length_b   1.000
_cell.length_c   1.000
_cell.angle_alpha   90.00
_cell.angle_beta   90.00
_cell.angle_gamma   90.00
#
_symmetry.space_group_name_H-M   'P 1'
#
loop_
_entity.id
_entity.type
_entity.pdbx_description
1 polymer ?
#
loop_
_entity_poly.entity_id
_entity_poly.type
_entity_poly.pdbx_seq_one_letter_code
_entity_poly.pdbx_strand_id
1 'polypeptide(L)'
;MGIILAQVAHAQTIAETTETIKEVLKPADMRSEQGFCHIATLRLGRTGDKEGKSPCVLLENGKPLAMPGALHADIRTKGEGRHSHWTATSLYFSASDNSDPRANGREYALVSVRRLRRHAVTQRVTTAEASYALDAAAKSKRLDAKTRIETPLSNRRLAARLLDDRASVIFKLAGKGWPDLTTAEGMLKSILRPEMTDEQKALAIWKFLVDWRYHYYPAEGGDEVHDPVKFVNVYGYGFCDDSASNFASLCMTAGLRARTWGLSGHVVGEAFYGGGWHMFDPDHEVVYRMPDGHVASVEELAAHPEVITQTPRDPIGSDSASIAKLYTTTEDNKPHERKYPIGHRLEPKLRPGDEVVFDFAERRAAHVVAFRDQSLPPRFGNGRLTRRLDLSRADREAEVRVEWPYVILGGELRLSLAKPDAAIAVALVEAPDKQTPLEAKVAGITLTAALDKWFDSQPRAHYAYALRLTSQAGPLREAVREAALTTAFQFAPRALPQVQPGGVTIVWSVKPADGAALPGDWRGLEVLHEWDEVLGDEPPRP
;
A
#
# COMPACT_ATOMS: atom_id res chain seq x y z
N MET A 1 24.98 -21.66 -15.14
CA MET A 1 23.97 -21.85 -14.07
C MET A 1 22.83 -22.64 -14.67
N GLY A 2 22.57 -23.85 -14.17
CA GLY A 2 21.45 -24.66 -14.64
C GLY A 2 20.13 -23.95 -14.39
N ILE A 3 19.22 -23.99 -15.36
CA ILE A 3 17.85 -23.48 -15.22
C ILE A 3 17.16 -24.37 -14.19
N ILE A 4 17.13 -23.96 -12.92
CA ILE A 4 16.23 -24.54 -11.94
C ILE A 4 14.83 -24.09 -12.38
N LEU A 5 14.08 -24.99 -13.00
CA LEU A 5 12.67 -24.78 -13.30
C LEU A 5 11.94 -24.60 -11.96
N ALA A 6 11.27 -23.46 -11.79
CA ALA A 6 10.45 -23.22 -10.61
C ALA A 6 9.33 -24.26 -10.58
N GLN A 7 9.15 -24.92 -9.43
CA GLN A 7 8.04 -25.86 -9.25
C GLN A 7 6.72 -25.10 -9.26
N VAL A 8 5.70 -25.62 -9.94
CA VAL A 8 4.34 -25.06 -9.91
C VAL A 8 3.66 -25.49 -8.63
N ALA A 9 3.32 -24.52 -7.78
CA ALA A 9 2.55 -24.77 -6.57
C ALA A 9 1.06 -24.75 -6.90
N HIS A 10 0.34 -25.76 -6.42
CA HIS A 10 -1.06 -25.98 -6.80
C HIS A 10 -1.99 -25.31 -5.78
N ALA A 11 -2.82 -24.40 -6.27
CA ALA A 11 -3.83 -23.71 -5.47
C ALA A 11 -4.97 -24.63 -5.07
N GLN A 12 -5.43 -24.47 -3.83
CA GLN A 12 -6.66 -25.10 -3.34
C GLN A 12 -7.74 -24.04 -3.18
N THR A 13 -8.95 -24.31 -3.67
CA THR A 13 -10.13 -23.55 -3.30
C THR A 13 -10.44 -23.84 -1.84
N ILE A 14 -10.40 -22.82 -0.98
CA ILE A 14 -10.64 -22.96 0.46
C ILE A 14 -12.00 -22.44 0.90
N ALA A 15 -12.63 -21.55 0.12
CA ALA A 15 -13.97 -21.05 0.39
C ALA A 15 -14.63 -20.45 -0.87
N GLU A 16 -15.95 -20.48 -0.93
CA GLU A 16 -16.72 -19.52 -1.72
C GLU A 16 -17.42 -18.57 -0.74
N THR A 17 -17.19 -17.26 -0.89
CA THR A 17 -17.68 -16.24 0.03
C THR A 17 -18.38 -15.13 -0.73
N THR A 18 -19.05 -14.26 0.01
CA THR A 18 -19.61 -13.03 -0.53
C THR A 18 -19.06 -11.81 0.21
N GLU A 19 -18.92 -10.70 -0.51
CA GLU A 19 -18.50 -9.41 0.05
C GLU A 19 -19.49 -8.32 -0.39
N THR A 20 -20.09 -7.63 0.58
CA THR A 20 -20.99 -6.51 0.28
C THR A 20 -20.17 -5.28 -0.05
N ILE A 21 -20.30 -4.78 -1.27
CA ILE A 21 -19.66 -3.54 -1.71
C ILE A 21 -20.71 -2.43 -1.71
N LYS A 22 -20.41 -1.33 -1.00
CA LYS A 22 -21.31 -0.20 -0.78
C LYS A 22 -20.62 1.10 -1.20
N GLU A 23 -21.26 1.88 -2.08
CA GLU A 23 -20.90 3.27 -2.34
C GLU A 23 -21.96 4.19 -1.71
N VAL A 24 -21.56 5.02 -0.75
CA VAL A 24 -22.41 6.09 -0.19
C VAL A 24 -22.35 7.29 -1.12
N LEU A 25 -23.50 7.75 -1.57
CA LEU A 25 -23.62 8.87 -2.50
C LEU A 25 -23.50 10.18 -1.72
N LYS A 26 -22.47 10.98 -2.02
CA LYS A 26 -22.28 12.30 -1.39
C LYS A 26 -23.12 13.36 -2.12
N PRO A 27 -23.66 14.37 -1.42
CA PRO A 27 -24.40 15.46 -2.07
C PRO A 27 -23.64 16.16 -3.20
N ALA A 28 -22.31 16.32 -3.06
CA ALA A 28 -21.45 16.91 -4.07
C ALA A 28 -21.38 16.10 -5.39
N ASP A 29 -21.68 14.80 -5.33
CA ASP A 29 -21.69 13.91 -6.50
C ASP A 29 -23.06 13.83 -7.17
N MET A 30 -24.06 14.52 -6.61
CA MET A 30 -25.44 14.55 -7.09
C MET A 30 -25.76 15.91 -7.71
N ARG A 31 -26.50 15.88 -8.82
CA ARG A 31 -27.12 17.07 -9.38
C ARG A 31 -28.61 16.86 -9.60
N SER A 32 -29.39 17.91 -9.36
CA SER A 32 -30.78 17.94 -9.82
C SER A 32 -30.80 17.83 -11.35
N GLU A 33 -31.79 17.11 -11.85
CA GLU A 33 -32.04 16.99 -13.27
C GLU A 33 -33.39 17.65 -13.59
N GLN A 34 -34.46 16.89 -13.82
CA GLN A 34 -35.78 17.40 -14.15
C GLN A 34 -36.82 16.81 -13.20
N GLY A 35 -37.76 17.64 -12.73
CA GLY A 35 -38.80 17.22 -11.80
C GLY A 35 -38.21 16.62 -10.53
N PHE A 36 -38.62 15.40 -10.16
CA PHE A 36 -38.12 14.70 -8.98
C PHE A 36 -36.77 13.98 -9.19
N CYS A 37 -36.26 13.97 -10.43
CA CYS A 37 -35.06 13.22 -10.81
C CYS A 37 -33.77 13.92 -10.40
N HIS A 38 -32.86 13.13 -9.85
CA HIS A 38 -31.49 13.50 -9.55
C HIS A 38 -30.54 12.51 -10.22
N ILE A 39 -29.39 12.99 -10.66
CA ILE A 39 -28.30 12.16 -11.18
C ILE A 39 -27.17 12.14 -10.17
N ALA A 40 -26.77 10.94 -9.73
CA ALA A 40 -25.54 10.73 -8.97
C ALA A 40 -24.42 10.20 -9.88
N THR A 41 -23.22 10.74 -9.71
CA THR A 41 -21.98 10.25 -10.34
C THR A 41 -21.41 9.13 -9.47
N LEU A 42 -21.32 7.93 -10.03
CA LEU A 42 -20.86 6.73 -9.32
C LEU A 42 -19.37 6.47 -9.53
N ARG A 43 -18.75 5.84 -8.53
CA ARG A 43 -17.36 5.36 -8.54
C ARG A 43 -17.27 3.86 -8.30
N LEU A 44 -18.37 3.19 -7.95
CA LEU A 44 -18.45 1.74 -7.73
C LEU A 44 -18.08 0.92 -8.99
N GLY A 45 -18.27 1.49 -10.18
CA GLY A 45 -17.82 0.88 -11.44
C GLY A 45 -18.49 -0.48 -11.70
N ARG A 46 -19.80 -0.59 -11.45
CA ARG A 46 -20.57 -1.82 -11.72
C ARG A 46 -21.37 -1.63 -13.00
N THR A 47 -21.57 -2.69 -13.78
CA THR A 47 -22.41 -2.60 -14.98
C THR A 47 -23.80 -2.03 -14.66
N GLY A 48 -24.19 -0.97 -15.37
CA GLY A 48 -25.55 -0.41 -15.29
C GLY A 48 -26.46 -0.97 -16.38
N ASP A 49 -27.78 -0.80 -16.21
CA ASP A 49 -28.85 -1.37 -17.02
C ASP A 49 -28.76 -1.04 -18.53
N LYS A 50 -28.07 0.04 -18.91
CA LYS A 50 -27.78 0.37 -20.31
C LYS A 50 -26.81 -0.62 -20.97
N GLU A 51 -25.85 -1.12 -20.21
CA GLU A 51 -24.71 -1.92 -20.66
C GLU A 51 -24.92 -3.41 -20.37
N GLY A 52 -25.77 -3.74 -19.40
CA GLY A 52 -26.14 -5.09 -18.98
C GLY A 52 -26.99 -5.05 -17.71
N LYS A 53 -27.45 -6.20 -17.20
CA LYS A 53 -28.28 -6.20 -15.98
C LYS A 53 -27.52 -5.65 -14.78
N SER A 54 -28.06 -4.62 -14.11
CA SER A 54 -27.49 -4.07 -12.89
C SER A 54 -27.44 -5.11 -11.77
N PRO A 55 -26.27 -5.29 -11.10
CA PRO A 55 -26.14 -6.11 -9.90
C PRO A 55 -26.37 -5.31 -8.61
N CYS A 56 -26.91 -4.10 -8.70
CA CYS A 56 -26.97 -3.15 -7.58
C CYS A 56 -28.39 -2.90 -7.07
N VAL A 57 -28.48 -2.57 -5.78
CA VAL A 57 -29.69 -2.07 -5.11
C VAL A 57 -29.39 -0.70 -4.51
N LEU A 58 -30.26 0.28 -4.74
CA LEU A 58 -30.18 1.59 -4.11
C LEU A 58 -30.89 1.55 -2.75
N LEU A 59 -30.19 1.97 -1.70
CA LEU A 59 -30.71 2.09 -0.34
C LEU A 59 -30.94 3.57 0.01
N GLU A 60 -32.01 3.85 0.73
CA GLU A 60 -32.27 5.09 1.47
C GLU A 60 -32.31 4.75 2.97
N ASN A 61 -31.41 5.34 3.77
CA ASN A 61 -31.23 5.04 5.19
C ASN A 61 -31.13 3.53 5.49
N GLY A 62 -30.38 2.82 4.64
CA GLY A 62 -30.17 1.37 4.75
C GLY A 62 -31.33 0.50 4.26
N LYS A 63 -32.45 1.08 3.80
CA LYS A 63 -33.59 0.34 3.26
C LYS A 63 -33.64 0.43 1.74
N PRO A 64 -33.92 -0.67 1.01
CA PRO A 64 -34.07 -0.61 -0.45
C PRO A 64 -35.13 0.40 -0.87
N LEU A 65 -34.77 1.28 -1.81
CA LEU A 65 -35.73 2.13 -2.49
C LEU A 65 -36.58 1.29 -3.45
N ALA A 66 -37.84 1.68 -3.60
CA ALA A 66 -38.79 0.96 -4.43
C ALA A 66 -38.48 1.14 -5.94
N MET A 67 -39.00 0.23 -6.77
CA MET A 67 -39.05 0.37 -8.23
C MET A 67 -37.68 0.58 -8.92
N PRO A 68 -36.75 -0.40 -8.83
CA PRO A 68 -35.51 -0.40 -9.62
C PRO A 68 -35.80 -0.52 -11.12
N GLY A 69 -34.88 -0.04 -11.96
CA GLY A 69 -34.98 -0.13 -13.43
C GLY A 69 -36.08 0.77 -14.01
N ALA A 70 -36.48 1.83 -13.32
CA ALA A 70 -37.54 2.73 -13.75
C ALA A 70 -37.14 3.56 -14.99
N LEU A 71 -38.11 3.83 -15.88
CA LEU A 71 -37.90 4.76 -16.99
C LEU A 71 -37.54 6.15 -16.45
N HIS A 72 -36.55 6.82 -17.04
CA HIS A 72 -36.14 8.16 -16.58
C HIS A 72 -37.30 9.16 -16.59
N ALA A 73 -38.26 9.03 -17.53
CA ALA A 73 -39.48 9.85 -17.54
C ALA A 73 -40.35 9.66 -16.28
N ASP A 74 -40.46 8.44 -15.76
CA ASP A 74 -41.21 8.16 -14.54
C ASP A 74 -40.47 8.64 -13.28
N ILE A 75 -39.14 8.57 -13.27
CA ILE A 75 -38.33 9.15 -12.18
C ILE A 75 -38.58 10.68 -12.12
N ARG A 76 -38.59 11.36 -13.28
CA ARG A 76 -38.83 12.81 -13.36
C ARG A 76 -40.23 13.22 -12.93
N THR A 77 -41.25 12.48 -13.36
CA THR A 77 -42.66 12.91 -13.23
C THR A 77 -43.36 12.35 -12.00
N LYS A 78 -43.01 11.13 -11.57
CA LYS A 78 -43.65 10.45 -10.43
C LYS A 78 -42.72 10.42 -9.22
N GLY A 79 -41.44 10.13 -9.44
CA GLY A 79 -40.45 9.98 -8.37
C GLY A 79 -40.80 8.82 -7.42
N GLU A 80 -40.91 9.06 -6.12
CA GLU A 80 -41.29 8.13 -5.05
C GLU A 80 -40.32 6.93 -4.93
N GLY A 81 -39.03 7.21 -4.85
CA GLY A 81 -37.99 6.18 -4.75
C GLY A 81 -37.61 5.49 -6.06
N ARG A 82 -38.29 5.78 -7.18
CA ARG A 82 -37.94 5.21 -8.50
C ARG A 82 -36.51 5.52 -8.88
N HIS A 83 -35.81 4.52 -9.42
CA HIS A 83 -34.41 4.66 -9.77
C HIS A 83 -33.99 3.76 -10.93
N SER A 84 -32.91 4.16 -11.58
CA SER A 84 -32.27 3.48 -12.72
C SER A 84 -30.76 3.61 -12.58
N HIS A 85 -30.09 2.49 -12.28
CA HIS A 85 -28.64 2.42 -12.37
C HIS A 85 -28.27 2.29 -13.85
N TRP A 86 -28.00 3.41 -14.51
CA TRP A 86 -27.99 3.50 -15.96
C TRP A 86 -26.68 3.04 -16.57
N THR A 87 -25.55 3.55 -16.09
CA THR A 87 -24.20 3.16 -16.53
C THR A 87 -23.32 2.94 -15.31
N ALA A 88 -22.10 2.41 -15.52
CA ALA A 88 -21.13 2.21 -14.44
C ALA A 88 -20.75 3.47 -13.65
N THR A 89 -21.11 4.65 -14.14
CA THR A 89 -20.80 5.96 -13.55
C THR A 89 -22.04 6.81 -13.29
N SER A 90 -23.26 6.32 -13.55
CA SER A 90 -24.45 7.17 -13.50
C SER A 90 -25.69 6.45 -12.97
N LEU A 91 -26.27 7.02 -11.92
CA LEU A 91 -27.53 6.61 -11.31
C LEU A 91 -28.55 7.75 -11.44
N TYR A 92 -29.73 7.44 -11.94
CA TYR A 92 -30.90 8.32 -11.95
C TYR A 92 -31.82 7.88 -10.82
N PHE A 93 -32.25 8.76 -9.94
CA PHE A 93 -33.14 8.40 -8.83
C PHE A 93 -33.91 9.60 -8.26
N SER A 94 -34.93 9.31 -7.47
CA SER A 94 -35.62 10.27 -6.61
C SER A 94 -35.67 9.73 -5.18
N ALA A 95 -35.76 10.62 -4.18
CA ALA A 95 -36.03 10.21 -2.80
C ALA A 95 -37.41 9.53 -2.69
N SER A 96 -37.61 8.74 -1.63
CA SER A 96 -38.87 8.01 -1.39
C SER A 96 -40.10 8.94 -1.25
N ASP A 97 -39.89 10.18 -0.80
CA ASP A 97 -40.93 11.21 -0.60
C ASP A 97 -40.76 12.42 -1.52
N ASN A 98 -39.96 12.28 -2.59
CA ASN A 98 -39.67 13.33 -3.57
C ASN A 98 -38.94 14.58 -3.03
N SER A 99 -38.47 14.56 -1.78
CA SER A 99 -37.58 15.61 -1.28
C SER A 99 -36.21 15.60 -1.98
N ASP A 100 -35.49 16.73 -1.96
CA ASP A 100 -34.16 16.83 -2.56
C ASP A 100 -33.14 15.96 -1.80
N PRO A 101 -32.60 14.88 -2.39
CA PRO A 101 -31.67 13.96 -1.74
C PRO A 101 -30.33 14.61 -1.36
N ARG A 102 -30.01 15.80 -1.88
CA ARG A 102 -28.80 16.55 -1.53
C ARG A 102 -28.92 17.29 -0.20
N ALA A 103 -30.15 17.57 0.22
CA ALA A 103 -30.44 18.45 1.35
C ALA A 103 -31.33 17.81 2.43
N ASN A 104 -31.95 16.66 2.16
CA ASN A 104 -32.90 16.04 3.09
C ASN A 104 -32.26 15.25 4.25
N GLY A 105 -30.93 15.23 4.34
CA GLY A 105 -30.20 14.61 5.45
C GLY A 105 -30.25 13.08 5.48
N ARG A 106 -30.72 12.41 4.41
CA ARG A 106 -30.77 10.94 4.32
C ARG A 106 -29.50 10.40 3.69
N GLU A 107 -29.10 9.20 4.10
CA GLU A 107 -28.01 8.47 3.45
C GLU A 107 -28.55 7.68 2.27
N TYR A 108 -28.01 7.91 1.08
CA TYR A 108 -28.25 7.08 -0.09
C TYR A 108 -27.02 6.24 -0.40
N ALA A 109 -27.21 4.95 -0.65
CA ALA A 109 -26.09 4.08 -0.95
C ALA A 109 -26.44 3.05 -2.02
N LEU A 110 -25.56 2.91 -3.01
CA LEU A 110 -25.64 1.86 -4.01
C LEU A 110 -24.87 0.63 -3.51
N VAL A 111 -25.53 -0.52 -3.43
CA VAL A 111 -24.98 -1.75 -2.84
C VAL A 111 -25.02 -2.90 -3.83
N SER A 112 -23.94 -3.67 -3.90
CA SER A 112 -23.86 -4.95 -4.62
C SER A 112 -23.23 -6.00 -3.72
N VAL A 113 -23.50 -7.27 -3.99
CA VAL A 113 -22.83 -8.40 -3.35
C VAL A 113 -21.90 -9.04 -4.36
N ARG A 114 -20.62 -9.07 -4.04
CA ARG A 114 -19.62 -9.74 -4.83
C ARG A 114 -19.50 -11.20 -4.43
N ARG A 115 -19.56 -12.11 -5.40
CA ARG A 115 -19.23 -13.53 -5.19
C ARG A 115 -17.75 -13.75 -5.44
N LEU A 116 -17.10 -14.40 -4.47
CA LEU A 116 -15.67 -14.66 -4.46
C LEU A 116 -15.41 -16.15 -4.30
N ARG A 117 -14.37 -16.64 -4.97
CA ARG A 117 -13.76 -17.93 -4.66
C ARG A 117 -12.37 -17.70 -4.10
N ARG A 118 -12.17 -18.08 -2.83
CA ARG A 118 -10.89 -17.95 -2.17
C ARG A 118 -10.01 -19.14 -2.47
N HIS A 119 -8.80 -18.83 -2.89
CA HIS A 119 -7.73 -19.77 -3.16
C HIS A 119 -6.62 -19.59 -2.15
N ALA A 120 -5.97 -20.69 -1.77
CA ALA A 120 -4.78 -20.67 -0.93
C ALA A 120 -3.72 -21.65 -1.44
N VAL A 121 -2.46 -21.27 -1.23
CA VAL A 121 -1.29 -22.12 -1.46
C VAL A 121 -0.37 -22.02 -0.25
N THR A 122 -0.05 -23.16 0.34
CA THR A 122 1.03 -23.26 1.33
C THR A 122 2.26 -23.91 0.69
N GLN A 123 3.43 -23.30 0.87
CA GLN A 123 4.73 -23.80 0.42
C GLN A 123 5.73 -23.84 1.57
N ARG A 124 6.72 -24.71 1.45
CA ARG A 124 7.85 -24.75 2.39
C ARG A 124 9.12 -24.31 1.69
N VAL A 125 9.80 -23.31 2.23
CA VAL A 125 11.09 -22.80 1.75
C VAL A 125 12.17 -23.36 2.68
N THR A 126 12.91 -24.38 2.22
CA THR A 126 13.93 -25.08 3.03
C THR A 126 15.37 -24.80 2.60
N THR A 127 15.56 -23.95 1.60
CA THR A 127 16.86 -23.55 1.08
C THR A 127 17.02 -22.04 1.16
N ALA A 128 18.27 -21.56 1.16
CA ALA A 128 18.58 -20.12 1.16
C ALA A 128 17.97 -19.40 -0.05
N GLU A 129 17.97 -20.03 -1.22
CA GLU A 129 17.29 -19.52 -2.41
C GLU A 129 16.21 -20.52 -2.84
N ALA A 130 14.98 -20.05 -3.03
CA ALA A 130 13.88 -20.86 -3.50
C ALA A 130 12.98 -20.07 -4.45
N SER A 131 12.32 -20.77 -5.37
CA SER A 131 11.27 -20.16 -6.20
C SER A 131 10.19 -21.16 -6.54
N TYR A 132 8.96 -20.65 -6.67
CA TYR A 132 7.81 -21.43 -7.09
C TYR A 132 6.86 -20.55 -7.91
N ALA A 133 6.18 -21.16 -8.87
CA ALA A 133 5.15 -20.50 -9.66
C ALA A 133 3.78 -20.68 -9.00
N LEU A 134 3.00 -19.60 -8.96
CA LEU A 134 1.59 -19.60 -8.59
C LEU A 134 0.80 -19.35 -9.86
N ASP A 135 0.02 -20.34 -10.30
CA ASP A 135 -0.88 -20.19 -11.43
C ASP A 135 -2.27 -19.78 -10.95
N ALA A 136 -2.73 -18.61 -11.36
CA ALA A 136 -4.13 -18.25 -11.22
C ALA A 136 -4.89 -18.70 -12.48
N ALA A 137 -5.79 -19.66 -12.33
CA ALA A 137 -6.64 -20.17 -13.42
C ALA A 137 -7.58 -19.11 -14.04
N ALA A 138 -7.63 -17.90 -13.47
CA ALA A 138 -8.43 -16.80 -13.98
C ALA A 138 -7.93 -16.37 -15.36
N LYS A 139 -8.65 -16.78 -16.41
CA LYS A 139 -8.48 -16.25 -17.77
C LYS A 139 -8.76 -14.75 -17.73
N SER A 140 -7.74 -13.93 -17.99
CA SER A 140 -7.91 -12.49 -18.22
C SER A 140 -9.00 -12.28 -19.28
N LYS A 141 -10.17 -11.76 -18.89
CA LYS A 141 -11.02 -11.05 -19.84
C LYS A 141 -10.37 -9.69 -20.04
N ARG A 142 -10.05 -9.35 -21.29
CA ARG A 142 -9.45 -8.06 -21.65
C ARG A 142 -10.21 -6.91 -20.98
N LEU A 143 -9.46 -6.01 -20.35
CA LEU A 143 -9.95 -4.76 -19.81
C LEU A 143 -10.61 -3.96 -20.95
N ASP A 144 -11.85 -3.52 -20.75
CA ASP A 144 -12.41 -2.44 -21.55
C ASP A 144 -11.84 -1.12 -21.00
N ALA A 145 -11.14 -0.39 -21.87
CA ALA A 145 -10.51 0.90 -21.56
C ALA A 145 -11.52 1.98 -21.10
N LYS A 146 -12.83 1.76 -21.25
CA LYS A 146 -13.88 2.72 -20.90
C LYS A 146 -14.60 2.44 -19.57
N THR A 147 -14.57 1.22 -19.04
CA THR A 147 -15.43 0.84 -17.90
C THR A 147 -14.71 0.68 -16.55
N ARG A 148 -13.37 0.65 -16.51
CA ARG A 148 -12.56 0.55 -15.26
C ARG A 148 -13.02 -0.55 -14.29
N ILE A 149 -13.63 -1.65 -14.76
CA ILE A 149 -14.09 -2.77 -13.93
C ILE A 149 -12.94 -3.77 -13.69
N GLU A 150 -13.00 -4.39 -12.52
CA GLU A 150 -11.89 -4.88 -11.68
C GLU A 150 -11.00 -6.01 -12.21
N THR A 151 -9.80 -6.05 -11.62
CA THR A 151 -8.91 -7.22 -11.60
C THR A 151 -9.71 -8.46 -11.18
N PRO A 152 -9.74 -9.54 -11.98
CA PRO A 152 -10.48 -10.76 -11.63
C PRO A 152 -9.90 -11.48 -10.38
N LEU A 153 -8.83 -10.94 -9.80
CA LEU A 153 -8.13 -11.44 -8.65
C LEU A 153 -7.90 -10.31 -7.64
N SER A 154 -8.16 -10.58 -6.37
CA SER A 154 -7.82 -9.71 -5.25
C SER A 154 -6.90 -10.47 -4.30
N ASN A 155 -5.65 -10.02 -4.15
CA ASN A 155 -4.73 -10.62 -3.20
C ASN A 155 -5.19 -10.31 -1.77
N ARG A 156 -5.12 -11.30 -0.87
CA ARG A 156 -5.59 -11.19 0.51
C ARG A 156 -4.45 -11.24 1.50
N ARG A 157 -3.73 -12.37 1.54
CA ARG A 157 -2.70 -12.57 2.56
C ARG A 157 -1.47 -13.21 1.95
N LEU A 158 -0.31 -12.70 2.37
CA LEU A 158 0.95 -13.42 2.29
C LEU A 158 1.49 -13.58 3.70
N ALA A 159 1.65 -14.82 4.17
CA ALA A 159 2.20 -15.09 5.48
C ALA A 159 3.46 -15.94 5.38
N ALA A 160 4.40 -15.72 6.29
CA ALA A 160 5.59 -16.54 6.46
C ALA A 160 5.83 -16.81 7.93
N ARG A 161 5.95 -18.10 8.29
CA ARG A 161 6.26 -18.56 9.65
C ARG A 161 7.61 -19.27 9.65
N LEU A 162 8.49 -18.88 10.55
CA LEU A 162 9.77 -19.56 10.72
C LEU A 162 9.57 -20.87 11.50
N LEU A 163 9.88 -22.00 10.86
CA LEU A 163 9.74 -23.34 11.43
C LEU A 163 10.98 -23.80 12.22
N ASP A 164 12.12 -23.13 12.01
CA ASP A 164 13.35 -23.43 12.73
C ASP A 164 13.41 -22.68 14.06
N ASP A 165 13.76 -23.40 15.12
CA ASP A 165 13.81 -22.89 16.49
C ASP A 165 15.20 -22.41 16.92
N ARG A 166 16.22 -22.54 16.06
CA ARG A 166 17.63 -22.31 16.41
C ARG A 166 18.19 -21.02 15.83
N ALA A 167 17.76 -20.62 14.64
CA ALA A 167 18.36 -19.52 13.89
C ALA A 167 17.34 -18.42 13.56
N SER A 168 17.71 -17.16 13.79
CA SER A 168 16.98 -16.02 13.23
C SER A 168 17.38 -15.81 11.78
N VAL A 169 16.44 -15.40 10.93
CA VAL A 169 16.68 -15.20 9.51
C VAL A 169 16.21 -13.82 9.04
N ILE A 170 16.88 -13.30 8.02
CA ILE A 170 16.40 -12.20 7.19
C ILE A 170 15.89 -12.82 5.90
N PHE A 171 14.68 -12.47 5.51
CA PHE A 171 14.12 -12.93 4.24
C PHE A 171 13.90 -11.76 3.27
N LYS A 172 14.01 -12.07 1.99
CA LYS A 172 13.63 -11.21 0.87
C LYS A 172 12.63 -11.98 0.02
N LEU A 173 11.65 -11.23 -0.46
CA LEU A 173 10.58 -11.72 -1.32
C LEU A 173 10.49 -10.84 -2.56
N ALA A 174 10.44 -11.44 -3.75
CA ALA A 174 10.28 -10.72 -5.01
C ALA A 174 9.56 -11.57 -6.06
N GLY A 175 9.01 -10.92 -7.08
CA GLY A 175 8.63 -11.60 -8.32
C GLY A 175 9.87 -11.92 -9.15
N LYS A 176 9.87 -13.02 -9.90
CA LYS A 176 10.95 -13.33 -10.84
C LYS A 176 11.10 -12.20 -11.87
N GLY A 177 12.31 -11.66 -11.96
CA GLY A 177 12.63 -10.53 -12.85
C GLY A 177 12.26 -9.15 -12.29
N TRP A 178 11.75 -9.06 -11.06
CA TRP A 178 11.52 -7.77 -10.40
C TRP A 178 12.84 -7.13 -9.96
N PRO A 179 12.89 -5.79 -9.87
CA PRO A 179 14.01 -5.10 -9.25
C PRO A 179 14.23 -5.52 -7.81
N ASP A 180 15.49 -5.48 -7.37
CA ASP A 180 15.86 -5.61 -5.97
C ASP A 180 15.51 -4.32 -5.20
N LEU A 181 14.46 -4.38 -4.39
CA LEU A 181 13.98 -3.23 -3.62
C LEU A 181 14.62 -3.12 -2.22
N THR A 182 15.62 -3.95 -1.89
CA THR A 182 16.20 -4.02 -0.54
C THR A 182 17.06 -2.81 -0.19
N THR A 183 17.73 -2.21 -1.18
CA THR A 183 18.61 -1.03 -1.03
C THR A 183 18.56 -0.16 -2.28
N ALA A 184 18.95 1.11 -2.17
CA ALA A 184 19.08 1.98 -3.34
C ALA A 184 20.07 1.41 -4.38
N GLU A 185 21.20 0.85 -3.93
CA GLU A 185 22.18 0.20 -4.81
C GLU A 185 21.61 -1.06 -5.47
N GLY A 186 20.81 -1.84 -4.73
CA GLY A 186 20.09 -3.00 -5.27
C GLY A 186 19.12 -2.59 -6.37
N MET A 187 18.35 -1.52 -6.15
CA MET A 187 17.41 -0.98 -7.14
C MET A 187 18.15 -0.58 -8.40
N LEU A 188 19.20 0.23 -8.25
CA LEU A 188 20.02 0.71 -9.36
C LEU A 188 20.69 -0.44 -10.13
N LYS A 189 21.28 -1.41 -9.43
CA LYS A 189 21.89 -2.59 -10.06
C LYS A 189 20.87 -3.41 -10.86
N SER A 190 19.60 -3.35 -10.48
CA SER A 190 18.53 -4.09 -11.15
C SER A 190 18.01 -3.41 -12.41
N ILE A 191 18.03 -2.07 -12.45
CA ILE A 191 17.47 -1.29 -13.56
C ILE A 191 18.54 -0.74 -14.51
N LEU A 192 19.79 -0.63 -14.06
CA LEU A 192 20.91 -0.09 -14.83
C LEU A 192 21.83 -1.19 -15.34
N ARG A 193 22.43 -0.95 -16.52
CA ARG A 193 23.49 -1.77 -17.06
C ARG A 193 24.74 -0.93 -17.33
N PRO A 194 25.97 -1.49 -17.21
CA PRO A 194 27.21 -0.72 -17.32
C PRO A 194 27.37 0.04 -18.65
N GLU A 195 26.80 -0.48 -19.73
CA GLU A 195 26.87 0.10 -21.08
C GLU A 195 25.87 1.23 -21.33
N MET A 196 24.95 1.50 -20.38
CA MET A 196 23.97 2.55 -20.55
C MET A 196 24.62 3.93 -20.61
N THR A 197 24.17 4.77 -21.55
CA THR A 197 24.45 6.20 -21.52
C THR A 197 23.83 6.85 -20.30
N ASP A 198 24.28 8.04 -19.94
CA ASP A 198 23.73 8.77 -18.80
C ASP A 198 22.25 9.14 -19.00
N GLU A 199 21.83 9.45 -20.23
CA GLU A 199 20.41 9.59 -20.58
C GLU A 199 19.64 8.28 -20.31
N GLN A 200 20.16 7.14 -20.77
CA GLN A 200 19.52 5.84 -20.56
C GLN A 200 19.39 5.49 -19.07
N LYS A 201 20.41 5.84 -18.26
CA LYS A 201 20.34 5.67 -16.80
C LYS A 201 19.26 6.56 -16.18
N ALA A 202 19.21 7.84 -16.55
CA ALA A 202 18.22 8.78 -16.04
C ALA A 202 16.79 8.34 -16.44
N LEU A 203 16.56 7.93 -17.69
CA LEU A 203 15.28 7.37 -18.14
C LEU A 203 14.90 6.10 -17.38
N ALA A 204 15.84 5.19 -17.11
CA ALA A 204 15.57 3.97 -16.36
C ALA A 204 15.16 4.29 -14.90
N ILE A 205 15.82 5.25 -14.26
CA ILE A 205 15.49 5.72 -12.90
C ILE A 205 14.11 6.39 -12.88
N TRP A 206 13.84 7.29 -13.82
CA TRP A 206 12.51 7.93 -13.97
C TRP A 206 11.42 6.88 -14.16
N LYS A 207 11.61 5.92 -15.08
CA LYS A 207 10.64 4.87 -15.37
C LYS A 207 10.40 3.96 -14.17
N PHE A 208 11.45 3.64 -13.42
CA PHE A 208 11.33 2.91 -12.16
C PHE A 208 10.41 3.66 -11.20
N LEU A 209 10.63 4.95 -10.95
CA LEU A 209 9.75 5.69 -10.06
C LEU A 209 8.30 5.71 -10.56
N VAL A 210 8.05 5.94 -11.85
CA VAL A 210 6.70 5.85 -12.45
C VAL A 210 5.99 4.52 -12.14
N ASP A 211 6.70 3.38 -12.21
CA ASP A 211 6.09 2.07 -12.01
C ASP A 211 5.76 1.74 -10.54
N TRP A 212 6.58 2.26 -9.62
CA TRP A 212 6.62 1.82 -8.23
C TRP A 212 5.96 2.77 -7.23
N ARG A 213 5.43 3.90 -7.69
CA ARG A 213 4.72 4.89 -6.85
C ARG A 213 3.41 5.38 -7.49
N TYR A 214 2.66 6.19 -6.78
CA TYR A 214 1.54 6.94 -7.32
C TYR A 214 1.35 8.28 -6.57
N HIS A 215 0.73 9.25 -7.22
CA HIS A 215 0.49 10.58 -6.62
C HIS A 215 -0.58 10.52 -5.52
N TYR A 216 -0.24 10.96 -4.30
CA TYR A 216 -1.17 11.12 -3.17
C TYR A 216 -0.56 11.96 -2.04
N TYR A 217 -1.38 12.44 -1.11
CA TYR A 217 -0.92 13.13 0.11
C TYR A 217 0.15 12.29 0.83
N PRO A 218 1.37 12.83 1.05
CA PRO A 218 2.44 12.10 1.68
C PRO A 218 2.16 11.84 3.16
N ALA A 219 2.72 10.75 3.67
CA ALA A 219 2.61 10.37 5.07
C ALA A 219 3.34 11.35 6.01
N GLU A 220 4.40 11.97 5.53
CA GLU A 220 5.36 12.78 6.29
C GLU A 220 5.65 14.07 5.54
N GLY A 221 5.99 15.14 6.26
CA GLY A 221 6.34 16.44 5.67
C GLY A 221 7.85 16.71 5.58
N GLY A 222 8.67 15.73 5.95
CA GLY A 222 10.13 15.81 5.95
C GLY A 222 10.77 14.71 5.12
N ASP A 223 12.09 14.54 5.24
CA ASP A 223 12.85 13.64 4.36
C ASP A 223 12.63 12.12 4.58
N GLU A 224 11.68 11.72 5.43
CA GLU A 224 11.32 10.31 5.66
C GLU A 224 10.91 9.59 4.38
N VAL A 225 10.19 10.30 3.51
CA VAL A 225 9.69 9.83 2.21
C VAL A 225 10.68 10.09 1.05
N HIS A 226 11.85 10.69 1.33
CA HIS A 226 12.93 10.94 0.37
C HIS A 226 14.02 9.86 0.36
N ASP A 227 13.90 8.83 1.19
CA ASP A 227 14.68 7.59 1.07
C ASP A 227 13.99 6.64 0.06
N PRO A 228 14.66 6.23 -1.03
CA PRO A 228 14.04 5.41 -2.08
C PRO A 228 13.48 4.06 -1.60
N VAL A 229 14.12 3.47 -0.59
CA VAL A 229 13.68 2.18 -0.03
C VAL A 229 12.38 2.37 0.74
N LYS A 230 12.27 3.42 1.56
CA LYS A 230 11.02 3.73 2.27
C LYS A 230 9.92 4.17 1.31
N PHE A 231 10.25 5.03 0.36
CA PHE A 231 9.29 5.55 -0.61
C PHE A 231 8.63 4.43 -1.41
N VAL A 232 9.40 3.44 -1.88
CA VAL A 232 8.84 2.33 -2.69
C VAL A 232 8.21 1.23 -1.82
N ASN A 233 8.83 0.85 -0.70
CA ASN A 233 8.40 -0.35 0.05
C ASN A 233 7.41 -0.08 1.18
N VAL A 234 7.47 1.10 1.81
CA VAL A 234 6.67 1.42 3.00
C VAL A 234 5.42 2.21 2.60
N TYR A 235 5.61 3.27 1.83
CA TYR A 235 4.52 4.20 1.47
C TYR A 235 3.96 3.87 0.09
N GLY A 236 4.78 3.93 -0.96
CA GLY A 236 4.37 3.76 -2.35
C GLY A 236 3.63 4.96 -2.93
N TYR A 237 3.58 6.08 -2.21
CA TYR A 237 2.90 7.31 -2.60
C TYR A 237 3.57 8.55 -2.03
N GLY A 238 3.34 9.67 -2.71
CA GLY A 238 3.80 11.00 -2.31
C GLY A 238 3.44 12.03 -3.37
N PHE A 239 3.91 13.25 -3.19
CA PHE A 239 3.76 14.36 -4.12
C PHE A 239 4.93 14.47 -5.11
N CYS A 240 4.94 15.57 -5.85
CA CYS A 240 5.96 15.93 -6.80
C CYS A 240 7.34 16.09 -6.16
N ASP A 241 7.43 16.70 -4.98
CA ASP A 241 8.69 16.86 -4.26
C ASP A 241 9.29 15.53 -3.81
N ASP A 242 8.44 14.61 -3.32
CA ASP A 242 8.87 13.25 -2.97
C ASP A 242 9.45 12.52 -4.19
N SER A 243 8.73 12.60 -5.30
CA SER A 243 9.06 11.91 -6.55
C SER A 243 10.36 12.47 -7.16
N ALA A 244 10.50 13.80 -7.22
CA ALA A 244 11.67 14.49 -7.72
C ALA A 244 12.91 14.29 -6.82
N SER A 245 12.73 14.31 -5.50
CA SER A 245 13.80 14.05 -4.54
C SER A 245 14.34 12.63 -4.65
N ASN A 246 13.46 11.63 -4.78
CA ASN A 246 13.87 10.25 -5.00
C ASN A 246 14.56 10.04 -6.35
N PHE A 247 14.11 10.74 -7.41
CA PHE A 247 14.80 10.75 -8.70
C PHE A 247 16.23 11.29 -8.57
N ALA A 248 16.40 12.48 -7.99
CA ALA A 248 17.72 13.08 -7.80
C ALA A 248 18.62 12.22 -6.92
N SER A 249 18.08 11.66 -5.83
CA SER A 249 18.77 10.74 -4.91
C SER A 249 19.31 9.50 -5.62
N LEU A 250 18.48 8.83 -6.43
CA LEU A 250 18.89 7.66 -7.21
C LEU A 250 19.88 8.01 -8.32
N CYS A 251 19.72 9.15 -9.01
CA CYS A 251 20.68 9.63 -10.00
C CYS A 251 22.06 9.87 -9.38
N MET A 252 22.12 10.56 -8.22
CA MET A 252 23.38 10.77 -7.50
C MET A 252 24.02 9.46 -7.05
N THR A 253 23.21 8.52 -6.56
CA THR A 253 23.71 7.18 -6.18
C THR A 253 24.23 6.40 -7.39
N ALA A 254 23.67 6.62 -8.58
CA ALA A 254 24.13 6.07 -9.85
C ALA A 254 25.35 6.79 -10.45
N GLY A 255 25.88 7.82 -9.79
CA GLY A 255 27.04 8.60 -10.23
C GLY A 255 26.73 9.75 -11.21
N LEU A 256 25.45 10.08 -11.41
CA LEU A 256 25.05 11.26 -12.18
C LEU A 256 25.00 12.49 -11.27
N ARG A 257 25.33 13.66 -11.81
CA ARG A 257 24.97 14.93 -11.15
C ARG A 257 23.47 15.14 -11.31
N ALA A 258 22.77 15.46 -10.23
CA ALA A 258 21.33 15.69 -10.25
C ALA A 258 20.93 16.83 -9.29
N ARG A 259 19.79 17.46 -9.57
CA ARG A 259 19.20 18.52 -8.76
C ARG A 259 17.68 18.44 -8.80
N THR A 260 16.99 19.18 -7.94
CA THR A 260 15.55 19.43 -8.08
C THR A 260 15.28 20.89 -8.38
N TRP A 261 14.11 21.18 -8.94
CA TRP A 261 13.59 22.53 -9.14
C TRP A 261 12.29 22.70 -8.37
N GLY A 262 12.18 23.79 -7.60
CA GLY A 262 10.88 24.28 -7.14
C GLY A 262 10.27 25.18 -8.21
N LEU A 263 9.07 24.83 -8.69
CA LEU A 263 8.32 25.50 -9.77
C LEU A 263 7.00 26.11 -9.27
N SER A 264 7.03 26.78 -8.11
CA SER A 264 5.86 27.46 -7.49
C SER A 264 4.58 26.61 -7.44
N GLY A 265 4.62 25.53 -6.65
CA GLY A 265 3.51 24.56 -6.51
C GLY A 265 3.77 23.22 -7.19
N HIS A 266 4.90 23.08 -7.87
CA HIS A 266 5.39 21.81 -8.42
C HIS A 266 6.88 21.64 -8.17
N VAL A 267 7.37 20.40 -8.16
CA VAL A 267 8.79 20.09 -8.01
C VAL A 267 9.19 19.02 -9.01
N VAL A 268 10.28 19.25 -9.75
CA VAL A 268 10.79 18.31 -10.76
C VAL A 268 12.27 18.02 -10.55
N GLY A 269 12.73 16.90 -11.09
CA GLY A 269 14.14 16.50 -11.03
C GLY A 269 14.87 16.80 -12.33
N GLU A 270 16.16 17.10 -12.25
CA GLU A 270 17.05 17.13 -13.41
C GLU A 270 18.30 16.29 -13.20
N ALA A 271 18.78 15.68 -14.28
CA ALA A 271 20.09 15.03 -14.34
C ALA A 271 20.99 15.77 -15.33
N PHE A 272 22.28 15.90 -15.02
CA PHE A 272 23.27 16.55 -15.88
C PHE A 272 24.06 15.51 -16.65
N TYR A 273 24.00 15.57 -17.98
CA TYR A 273 24.77 14.74 -18.90
C TYR A 273 24.91 15.47 -20.24
N GLY A 274 25.80 15.01 -21.12
CA GLY A 274 25.96 15.63 -22.45
C GLY A 274 26.36 17.12 -22.43
N GLY A 275 26.80 17.65 -21.27
CA GLY A 275 27.11 19.07 -21.10
C GLY A 275 25.94 19.97 -20.66
N GLY A 276 24.74 19.42 -20.46
CA GLY A 276 23.53 20.18 -20.11
C GLY A 276 22.69 19.52 -19.01
N TRP A 277 21.68 20.25 -18.55
CA TRP A 277 20.65 19.73 -17.64
C TRP A 277 19.47 19.18 -18.43
N HIS A 278 18.83 18.13 -17.90
CA HIS A 278 17.73 17.43 -18.55
C HIS A 278 16.67 17.07 -17.51
N MET A 279 15.41 17.45 -17.77
CA MET A 279 14.29 17.35 -16.82
C MET A 279 13.54 16.03 -16.93
N PHE A 280 13.27 15.44 -15.76
CA PHE A 280 12.47 14.23 -15.61
C PHE A 280 11.41 14.47 -14.55
N ASP A 281 10.15 14.20 -14.89
CA ASP A 281 9.02 14.34 -13.98
C ASP A 281 8.37 12.97 -13.74
N PRO A 282 8.79 12.25 -12.67
CA PRO A 282 8.13 11.01 -12.32
C PRO A 282 6.71 11.24 -11.81
N ASP A 283 6.36 12.44 -11.32
CA ASP A 283 5.06 12.75 -10.73
C ASP A 283 3.94 12.82 -11.77
N HIS A 284 4.21 13.54 -12.85
CA HIS A 284 3.34 13.65 -14.03
C HIS A 284 3.61 12.55 -15.06
N GLU A 285 4.52 11.62 -14.76
CA GLU A 285 4.90 10.49 -15.62
C GLU A 285 5.33 10.94 -17.03
N VAL A 286 6.11 12.03 -17.11
CA VAL A 286 6.47 12.66 -18.40
C VAL A 286 7.96 13.01 -18.51
N VAL A 287 8.45 12.93 -19.74
CA VAL A 287 9.75 13.46 -20.19
C VAL A 287 9.48 14.22 -21.49
N TYR A 288 9.86 15.49 -21.54
CA TYR A 288 9.70 16.32 -22.74
C TYR A 288 10.98 16.29 -23.58
N ARG A 289 10.84 16.26 -24.90
CA ARG A 289 11.99 16.25 -25.83
C ARG A 289 11.96 17.46 -26.75
N MET A 290 13.13 18.04 -26.95
CA MET A 290 13.36 19.10 -27.94
C MET A 290 13.36 18.52 -29.37
N PRO A 291 13.23 19.34 -30.42
CA PRO A 291 13.16 18.86 -31.81
C PRO A 291 14.37 18.04 -32.30
N ASP A 292 15.55 18.29 -31.75
CA ASP A 292 16.78 17.52 -31.98
C ASP A 292 16.84 16.20 -31.19
N GLY A 293 15.87 15.98 -30.31
CA GLY A 293 15.60 14.71 -29.65
C GLY A 293 16.16 14.60 -28.23
N HIS A 294 16.94 15.54 -27.72
CA HIS A 294 17.37 15.49 -26.30
C HIS A 294 16.22 15.79 -25.36
N VAL A 295 16.35 15.33 -24.12
CA VAL A 295 15.38 15.62 -23.05
C VAL A 295 15.52 17.09 -22.63
N ALA A 296 14.44 17.86 -22.69
CA ALA A 296 14.50 19.29 -22.41
C ALA A 296 14.91 19.59 -20.95
N SER A 297 15.67 20.67 -20.73
CA SER A 297 15.90 21.23 -19.38
C SER A 297 14.68 22.04 -18.90
N VAL A 298 14.62 22.36 -17.61
CA VAL A 298 13.60 23.28 -17.07
C VAL A 298 13.68 24.64 -17.74
N GLU A 299 14.90 25.17 -17.96
CA GLU A 299 15.09 26.46 -18.63
C GLU A 299 14.67 26.41 -20.11
N GLU A 300 14.93 25.31 -20.82
CA GLU A 300 14.45 25.13 -22.20
C GLU A 300 12.91 25.08 -22.24
N LEU A 301 12.28 24.38 -21.30
CA LEU A 301 10.81 24.32 -21.21
C LEU A 301 10.17 25.66 -20.85
N ALA A 302 10.86 26.49 -20.07
CA ALA A 302 10.44 27.85 -19.79
C ALA A 302 10.51 28.74 -21.05
N ALA A 303 11.54 28.56 -21.88
CA ALA A 303 11.70 29.27 -23.15
C ALA A 303 10.79 28.73 -24.28
N HIS A 304 10.46 27.44 -24.23
CA HIS A 304 9.71 26.70 -25.25
C HIS A 304 8.50 25.93 -24.66
N PRO A 305 7.52 26.63 -24.04
CA PRO A 305 6.38 25.98 -23.38
C PRO A 305 5.45 25.24 -24.34
N GLU A 306 5.54 25.50 -25.65
CA GLU A 306 4.85 24.74 -26.70
C GLU A 306 5.22 23.25 -26.70
N VAL A 307 6.41 22.88 -26.20
CA VAL A 307 6.83 21.48 -26.06
C VAL A 307 5.94 20.75 -25.05
N ILE A 308 5.50 21.43 -23.99
CA ILE A 308 4.60 20.87 -22.96
C ILE A 308 3.17 20.72 -23.49
N THR A 309 2.74 21.65 -24.34
CA THR A 309 1.34 21.75 -24.79
C THR A 309 1.04 20.99 -26.10
N GLN A 310 1.97 20.13 -26.56
CA GLN A 310 1.75 19.25 -27.71
C GLN A 310 0.52 18.35 -27.55
N THR A 311 0.19 17.98 -26.31
CA THR A 311 -1.07 17.34 -25.95
C THR A 311 -1.88 18.25 -25.02
N PRO A 312 -3.22 18.21 -25.06
CA PRO A 312 -4.05 19.03 -24.17
C PRO A 312 -4.02 18.57 -22.71
N ARG A 313 -3.67 17.30 -22.48
CA ARG A 313 -3.51 16.70 -21.16
C ARG A 313 -2.20 15.95 -21.07
N ASP A 314 -1.61 15.94 -19.88
CA ASP A 314 -0.45 15.11 -19.56
C ASP A 314 -0.86 13.63 -19.30
N PRO A 315 0.09 12.71 -19.08
CA PRO A 315 -0.20 11.29 -18.84
C PRO A 315 -1.11 11.00 -17.65
N ILE A 316 -1.09 11.83 -16.60
CA ILE A 316 -1.93 11.67 -15.40
C ILE A 316 -3.28 12.39 -15.52
N GLY A 317 -3.50 13.15 -16.61
CA GLY A 317 -4.75 13.83 -16.95
C GLY A 317 -4.83 15.29 -16.55
N SER A 318 -3.72 15.93 -16.13
CA SER A 318 -3.67 17.36 -15.84
C SER A 318 -3.72 18.18 -17.12
N ASP A 319 -4.21 19.42 -17.04
CA ASP A 319 -4.27 20.36 -18.17
C ASP A 319 -2.87 20.85 -18.54
N SER A 320 -2.36 20.51 -19.73
CA SER A 320 -0.97 20.81 -20.11
C SER A 320 -0.67 22.30 -20.19
N ALA A 321 -1.65 23.14 -20.54
CA ALA A 321 -1.48 24.59 -20.54
C ALA A 321 -1.28 25.14 -19.12
N SER A 322 -1.94 24.53 -18.12
CA SER A 322 -1.72 24.83 -16.71
C SER A 322 -0.36 24.32 -16.22
N ILE A 323 0.11 23.15 -16.69
CA ILE A 323 1.46 22.65 -16.41
C ILE A 323 2.53 23.58 -16.99
N ALA A 324 2.38 24.01 -18.25
CA ALA A 324 3.34 24.89 -18.91
C ALA A 324 3.54 26.22 -18.14
N LYS A 325 2.49 26.74 -17.51
CA LYS A 325 2.57 27.97 -16.70
C LYS A 325 3.58 27.85 -15.56
N LEU A 326 3.65 26.69 -14.90
CA LEU A 326 4.58 26.43 -13.79
C LEU A 326 6.05 26.60 -14.21
N TYR A 327 6.38 26.27 -15.46
CA TYR A 327 7.72 26.44 -16.02
C TYR A 327 7.99 27.90 -16.42
N THR A 328 6.98 28.60 -16.97
CA THR A 328 7.13 29.96 -17.50
C THR A 328 7.07 31.08 -16.45
N THR A 329 6.58 30.81 -15.24
CA THR A 329 6.66 31.75 -14.11
C THR A 329 8.06 31.68 -13.49
N THR A 330 9.07 32.24 -14.15
CA THR A 330 10.48 31.98 -13.78
C THR A 330 11.01 32.79 -12.60
N GLU A 331 10.31 33.84 -12.15
CA GLU A 331 10.80 34.75 -11.09
C GLU A 331 10.97 34.04 -9.73
N ASP A 332 10.20 32.99 -9.48
CA ASP A 332 10.21 32.19 -8.26
C ASP A 332 10.71 30.76 -8.45
N ASN A 333 11.05 30.37 -9.68
CA ASN A 333 11.60 29.05 -9.98
C ASN A 333 13.08 28.96 -9.61
N LYS A 334 13.46 27.98 -8.78
CA LYS A 334 14.84 27.84 -8.28
C LYS A 334 15.33 26.41 -8.27
N PRO A 335 16.58 26.17 -8.70
CA PRO A 335 17.22 24.88 -8.52
C PRO A 335 17.71 24.68 -7.08
N HIS A 336 17.65 23.45 -6.61
CA HIS A 336 18.14 23.01 -5.33
C HIS A 336 19.05 21.79 -5.50
N GLU A 337 20.33 21.97 -5.18
CA GLU A 337 21.30 20.89 -5.05
C GLU A 337 21.47 20.57 -3.56
N ARG A 338 20.97 19.42 -3.13
CA ARG A 338 21.14 18.95 -1.75
C ARG A 338 21.44 17.45 -1.73
N LYS A 339 21.97 16.99 -0.59
CA LYS A 339 22.07 15.57 -0.29
C LYS A 339 20.76 15.09 0.32
N TYR A 340 20.34 13.89 -0.07
CA TYR A 340 19.17 13.23 0.50
C TYR A 340 19.61 12.16 1.50
N PRO A 341 18.83 11.92 2.57
CA PRO A 341 19.09 10.79 3.43
C PRO A 341 18.84 9.50 2.66
N ILE A 342 19.89 8.72 2.48
CA ILE A 342 19.85 7.37 1.94
C ILE A 342 20.48 6.43 2.95
N GLY A 343 19.92 5.24 3.10
CA GLY A 343 20.54 4.20 3.91
C GLY A 343 19.57 3.23 4.55
N HIS A 344 18.25 3.44 4.41
CA HIS A 344 17.29 2.44 4.86
C HIS A 344 17.48 1.13 4.09
N ARG A 345 17.28 0.01 4.77
CA ARG A 345 17.38 -1.33 4.19
C ARG A 345 16.13 -2.11 4.49
N LEU A 346 15.55 -2.74 3.48
CA LEU A 346 14.40 -3.62 3.66
C LEU A 346 14.88 -5.03 4.02
N GLU A 347 15.19 -5.25 5.30
CA GLU A 347 15.68 -6.53 5.81
C GLU A 347 14.77 -7.09 6.93
N PRO A 348 13.59 -7.64 6.59
CA PRO A 348 12.67 -8.22 7.57
C PRO A 348 13.32 -9.40 8.31
N LYS A 349 13.40 -9.30 9.64
CA LYS A 349 14.04 -10.31 10.50
C LYS A 349 13.02 -11.12 11.28
N LEU A 350 13.00 -12.43 11.06
CA LEU A 350 12.22 -13.40 11.84
C LEU A 350 13.13 -14.10 12.85
N ARG A 351 12.69 -14.15 14.11
CA ARG A 351 13.25 -14.98 15.18
C ARG A 351 12.52 -16.33 15.24
N PRO A 352 13.12 -17.36 15.85
CA PRO A 352 12.45 -18.63 16.17
C PRO A 352 10.99 -18.47 16.60
N GLY A 353 10.07 -19.10 15.85
CA GLY A 353 8.63 -19.06 16.13
C GLY A 353 7.90 -17.79 15.70
N ASP A 354 8.58 -16.81 15.09
CA ASP A 354 7.92 -15.63 14.53
C ASP A 354 7.05 -16.01 13.31
N GLU A 355 5.95 -15.29 13.18
CA GLU A 355 5.11 -15.25 12.00
C GLU A 355 4.95 -13.80 11.53
N VAL A 356 5.09 -13.57 10.24
CA VAL A 356 4.73 -12.31 9.60
C VAL A 356 3.57 -12.54 8.64
N VAL A 357 2.59 -11.64 8.66
CA VAL A 357 1.48 -11.59 7.72
C VAL A 357 1.48 -10.22 7.05
N PHE A 358 1.49 -10.20 5.72
CA PHE A 358 1.16 -9.04 4.89
C PHE A 358 -0.28 -9.20 4.42
N ASP A 359 -1.19 -8.42 5.00
CA ASP A 359 -2.60 -8.44 4.63
C ASP A 359 -2.87 -7.28 3.64
N PHE A 360 -3.15 -7.65 2.39
CA PHE A 360 -3.39 -6.73 1.29
C PHE A 360 -4.79 -6.10 1.34
N ALA A 361 -5.71 -6.72 2.09
CA ALA A 361 -7.08 -6.25 2.28
C ALA A 361 -7.23 -5.37 3.53
N GLU A 362 -6.38 -5.58 4.55
CA GLU A 362 -6.38 -4.75 5.75
C GLU A 362 -5.82 -3.35 5.47
N ARG A 363 -6.65 -2.33 5.78
CA ARG A 363 -6.39 -0.91 5.50
C ARG A 363 -6.90 -0.02 6.63
N ARG A 364 -6.87 -0.53 7.86
CA ARG A 364 -7.41 0.15 9.03
C ARG A 364 -6.65 1.43 9.39
N ALA A 365 -5.33 1.46 9.23
CA ALA A 365 -4.51 2.58 9.65
C ALA A 365 -3.32 2.80 8.72
N ALA A 366 -2.98 4.05 8.47
CA ALA A 366 -1.74 4.43 7.80
C ALA A 366 -0.97 5.40 8.71
N HIS A 367 0.35 5.42 8.58
CA HIS A 367 1.17 6.46 9.19
C HIS A 367 0.89 7.77 8.46
N VAL A 368 0.34 8.76 9.18
CA VAL A 368 -0.07 10.05 8.63
C VAL A 368 0.27 11.14 9.65
N VAL A 369 1.44 11.74 9.50
CA VAL A 369 1.88 12.91 10.26
C VAL A 369 1.54 14.19 9.51
N ALA A 370 1.81 14.23 8.20
CA ALA A 370 1.38 15.28 7.31
C ALA A 370 -0.07 15.05 6.85
N PHE A 371 -0.82 16.12 6.58
CA PHE A 371 -2.16 16.05 5.98
C PHE A 371 -3.19 15.17 6.73
N ARG A 372 -3.21 15.22 8.07
CA ARG A 372 -4.10 14.39 8.93
C ARG A 372 -5.60 14.52 8.65
N ASP A 373 -6.02 15.65 8.08
CA ASP A 373 -7.43 15.90 7.75
C ASP A 373 -7.85 15.29 6.39
N GLN A 374 -6.90 14.74 5.63
CA GLN A 374 -7.17 14.12 4.33
C GLN A 374 -7.56 12.64 4.45
N SER A 375 -8.19 12.07 3.42
CA SER A 375 -8.50 10.65 3.41
C SER A 375 -7.24 9.78 3.42
N LEU A 376 -7.36 8.55 3.91
CA LEU A 376 -6.27 7.57 3.83
C LEU A 376 -5.91 7.25 2.36
N PRO A 377 -4.64 6.90 2.09
CA PRO A 377 -4.19 6.54 0.75
C PRO A 377 -5.06 5.46 0.11
N PRO A 378 -5.36 5.54 -1.20
CA PRO A 378 -6.23 4.59 -1.87
C PRO A 378 -5.59 3.19 -2.01
N ARG A 379 -4.27 3.06 -1.87
CA ARG A 379 -3.53 1.80 -1.99
C ARG A 379 -2.39 1.72 -0.98
N PHE A 380 -2.67 1.09 0.15
CA PHE A 380 -1.67 0.64 1.13
C PHE A 380 -2.13 -0.70 1.72
N GLY A 381 -1.29 -1.36 2.50
CA GLY A 381 -1.65 -2.56 3.26
C GLY A 381 -1.11 -2.50 4.67
N ASN A 382 -1.75 -3.25 5.57
CA ASN A 382 -1.27 -3.43 6.94
C ASN A 382 -0.82 -4.87 7.18
N GLY A 383 0.38 -5.01 7.71
CA GLY A 383 0.91 -6.30 8.13
C GLY A 383 0.98 -6.45 9.64
N ARG A 384 1.23 -7.67 10.08
CA ARG A 384 1.45 -8.02 11.48
C ARG A 384 2.66 -8.95 11.61
N LEU A 385 3.57 -8.63 12.52
CA LEU A 385 4.61 -9.53 12.99
C LEU A 385 4.18 -10.05 14.37
N THR A 386 3.98 -11.35 14.51
CA THR A 386 3.70 -11.99 15.79
C THR A 386 4.94 -12.72 16.26
N ARG A 387 5.42 -12.35 17.45
CA ARG A 387 6.59 -12.91 18.10
C ARG A 387 6.22 -13.60 19.40
N ARG A 388 6.64 -14.84 19.56
CA ARG A 388 6.62 -15.51 20.87
C ARG A 388 7.81 -15.03 21.70
N LEU A 389 7.56 -14.61 22.92
CA LEU A 389 8.60 -14.15 23.84
C LEU A 389 9.03 -15.32 24.72
N ASP A 390 10.33 -15.63 24.70
CA ASP A 390 10.93 -16.57 25.63
C ASP A 390 11.26 -15.87 26.95
N LEU A 391 10.46 -16.14 27.97
CA LEU A 391 10.65 -15.63 29.34
C LEU A 391 11.18 -16.72 30.28
N SER A 392 11.61 -17.88 29.77
CA SER A 392 12.03 -19.03 30.60
C SER A 392 13.21 -18.72 31.52
N ARG A 393 14.06 -17.76 31.13
CA ARG A 393 15.21 -17.28 31.91
C ARG A 393 14.97 -15.92 32.57
N ALA A 394 13.80 -15.33 32.39
CA ALA A 394 13.49 -14.03 32.94
C ALA A 394 13.27 -14.13 34.46
N ASP A 395 13.96 -13.26 35.20
CA ASP A 395 13.72 -13.09 36.63
C ASP A 395 12.61 -12.06 36.83
N ARG A 396 12.80 -11.02 37.64
CA ARG A 396 11.75 -10.01 37.84
C ARG A 396 11.51 -9.09 36.65
N GLU A 397 12.49 -8.95 35.76
CA GLU A 397 12.41 -8.07 34.61
C GLU A 397 12.77 -8.80 33.31
N ALA A 398 12.14 -8.38 32.22
CA ALA A 398 12.52 -8.75 30.87
C ALA A 398 12.39 -7.53 29.96
N GLU A 399 13.41 -7.28 29.14
CA GLU A 399 13.37 -6.28 28.08
C GLU A 399 13.28 -6.97 26.72
N VAL A 400 12.32 -6.56 25.91
CA VAL A 400 12.05 -7.10 24.58
C VAL A 400 12.24 -5.98 23.56
N ARG A 401 13.23 -6.13 22.68
CA ARG A 401 13.45 -5.20 21.57
C ARG A 401 12.90 -5.76 20.27
N VAL A 402 12.16 -4.92 19.56
CA VAL A 402 11.63 -5.16 18.22
C VAL A 402 12.22 -4.12 17.28
N GLU A 403 12.74 -4.59 16.16
CA GLU A 403 13.19 -3.79 15.03
C GLU A 403 12.50 -4.36 13.80
N TRP A 404 11.94 -3.50 12.96
CA TRP A 404 11.20 -3.88 11.78
C TRP A 404 11.41 -2.85 10.67
N PRO A 405 11.64 -3.26 9.40
CA PRO A 405 12.01 -2.32 8.34
C PRO A 405 10.81 -1.58 7.72
N TYR A 406 9.60 -1.87 8.17
CA TYR A 406 8.38 -1.16 7.80
C TYR A 406 7.92 -0.27 8.95
N VAL A 407 7.27 0.86 8.63
CA VAL A 407 6.78 1.78 9.67
C VAL A 407 5.78 1.06 10.56
N ILE A 408 6.04 1.10 11.87
CA ILE A 408 5.23 0.48 12.91
C ILE A 408 4.08 1.41 13.25
N LEU A 409 2.87 0.85 13.23
CA LEU A 409 1.63 1.57 13.52
C LEU A 409 1.14 1.34 14.95
N GLY A 410 1.59 0.26 15.59
CA GLY A 410 1.05 -0.15 16.88
C GLY A 410 1.37 -1.60 17.20
N GLY A 411 0.64 -2.16 18.15
CA GLY A 411 0.81 -3.54 18.54
C GLY A 411 0.09 -3.90 19.83
N GLU A 412 0.13 -5.19 20.17
CA GLU A 412 -0.44 -5.71 21.40
C GLU A 412 0.50 -6.73 22.02
N LEU A 413 0.79 -6.56 23.30
CA LEU A 413 1.35 -7.61 24.13
C LEU A 413 0.20 -8.43 24.72
N ARG A 414 0.28 -9.76 24.59
CA ARG A 414 -0.61 -10.71 25.26
C ARG A 414 0.19 -11.68 26.11
N LEU A 415 -0.14 -11.77 27.38
CA LEU A 415 0.44 -12.73 28.33
C LEU A 415 -0.65 -13.70 28.82
N SER A 416 -0.31 -14.97 28.88
CA SER A 416 -1.04 -15.98 29.65
C SER A 416 -0.39 -16.10 31.02
N LEU A 417 -1.09 -15.64 32.05
CA LEU A 417 -0.62 -15.59 33.43
C LEU A 417 -0.77 -16.96 34.12
N ALA A 418 0.11 -17.24 35.08
CA ALA A 418 0.00 -18.43 35.92
C ALA A 418 -1.22 -18.37 36.85
N LYS A 419 -1.59 -17.17 37.28
CA LYS A 419 -2.74 -16.85 38.13
C LYS A 419 -3.32 -15.47 37.74
N PRO A 420 -4.62 -15.21 37.93
CA PRO A 420 -5.25 -13.93 37.57
C PRO A 420 -4.69 -12.70 38.29
N ASP A 421 -4.13 -12.87 39.48
CA ASP A 421 -3.60 -11.82 40.35
C ASP A 421 -2.10 -11.54 40.14
N ALA A 422 -1.47 -12.16 39.12
CA ALA A 422 -0.07 -11.90 38.80
C ALA A 422 0.13 -10.43 38.38
N ALA A 423 0.75 -9.65 39.26
CA ALA A 423 1.00 -8.23 39.06
C ALA A 423 2.22 -8.00 38.14
N ILE A 424 1.96 -7.92 36.83
CA ILE A 424 2.95 -7.60 35.80
C ILE A 424 2.71 -6.18 35.27
N ALA A 425 3.71 -5.33 35.44
CA ALA A 425 3.75 -4.01 34.80
C ALA A 425 4.38 -4.12 33.40
N VAL A 426 3.87 -3.31 32.47
CA VAL A 426 4.35 -3.22 31.09
C VAL A 426 4.65 -1.75 30.78
N ALA A 427 5.82 -1.47 30.23
CA ALA A 427 6.21 -0.12 29.82
C ALA A 427 6.97 -0.13 28.50
N LEU A 428 6.81 0.92 27.71
CA LEU A 428 7.70 1.23 26.58
C LEU A 428 8.96 1.90 27.09
N VAL A 429 10.12 1.46 26.60
CA VAL A 429 11.43 2.00 26.95
C VAL A 429 11.88 2.94 25.84
N GLU A 430 11.91 4.24 26.13
CA GLU A 430 12.35 5.29 25.21
C GLU A 430 13.82 5.65 25.41
N ALA A 431 14.28 5.57 26.66
CA ALA A 431 15.68 5.68 27.07
C ALA A 431 15.90 4.87 28.35
N PRO A 432 17.15 4.60 28.78
CA PRO A 432 17.41 3.87 30.02
C PRO A 432 16.68 4.42 31.25
N ASP A 433 16.50 5.74 31.30
CA ASP A 433 15.85 6.53 32.36
C ASP A 433 14.44 7.03 32.01
N LYS A 434 13.99 6.83 30.76
CA LYS A 434 12.68 7.28 30.27
C LYS A 434 11.83 6.11 29.81
N GLN A 435 10.75 5.85 30.54
CA GLN A 435 9.79 4.79 30.22
C GLN A 435 8.37 5.31 30.32
N THR A 436 7.52 4.82 29.43
CA THR A 436 6.10 5.16 29.41
C THR A 436 5.29 3.92 29.79
N PRO A 437 4.64 3.90 30.96
CA PRO A 437 3.77 2.80 31.37
C PRO A 437 2.63 2.60 30.38
N LEU A 438 2.33 1.35 30.06
CA LEU A 438 1.18 0.96 29.25
C LEU A 438 0.05 0.48 30.15
N GLU A 439 -1.18 0.85 29.79
CA GLU A 439 -2.37 0.32 30.46
C GLU A 439 -2.53 -1.16 30.11
N ALA A 440 -2.43 -2.03 31.14
CA ALA A 440 -2.64 -3.45 31.01
C ALA A 440 -4.04 -3.84 31.51
N LYS A 441 -4.78 -4.60 30.70
CA LYS A 441 -6.10 -5.13 31.02
C LYS A 441 -6.00 -6.62 31.31
N VAL A 442 -6.55 -7.05 32.45
CA VAL A 442 -6.56 -8.45 32.86
C VAL A 442 -7.98 -9.01 32.77
N ALA A 443 -8.14 -10.11 32.04
CA ALA A 443 -9.36 -10.88 31.91
C ALA A 443 -9.08 -12.35 32.22
N GLY A 444 -9.45 -12.80 33.43
CA GLY A 444 -9.07 -14.12 33.93
C GLY A 444 -7.54 -14.23 34.02
N ILE A 445 -6.96 -15.19 33.31
CA ILE A 445 -5.51 -15.37 33.23
C ILE A 445 -4.87 -14.66 32.03
N THR A 446 -5.61 -13.86 31.25
CA THR A 446 -5.05 -13.15 30.10
C THR A 446 -4.77 -11.70 30.48
N LEU A 447 -3.53 -11.26 30.33
CA LEU A 447 -3.15 -9.85 30.37
C LEU A 447 -2.91 -9.36 28.94
N THR A 448 -3.49 -8.21 28.60
CA THR A 448 -3.28 -7.52 27.33
C THR A 448 -2.81 -6.09 27.57
N ALA A 449 -1.83 -5.63 26.80
CA ALA A 449 -1.40 -4.24 26.80
C ALA A 449 -1.28 -3.76 25.34
N ALA A 450 -2.10 -2.78 24.97
CA ALA A 450 -2.10 -2.17 23.65
C ALA A 450 -1.02 -1.08 23.57
N LEU A 451 -0.32 -1.02 22.45
CA LEU A 451 0.75 -0.05 22.19
C LEU A 451 0.26 1.11 21.31
N ASP A 452 -0.90 0.96 20.65
CA ASP A 452 -1.45 1.84 19.62
C ASP A 452 -1.47 3.30 20.06
N LYS A 453 -2.00 3.59 21.26
CA LYS A 453 -2.07 4.97 21.79
C LYS A 453 -0.72 5.66 21.88
N TRP A 454 0.36 4.92 22.17
CA TRP A 454 1.70 5.49 22.19
C TRP A 454 2.20 5.75 20.78
N PHE A 455 1.99 4.82 19.83
CA PHE A 455 2.40 5.02 18.44
C PHE A 455 1.62 6.17 17.77
N ASP A 456 0.31 6.28 18.01
CA ASP A 456 -0.55 7.36 17.51
C ASP A 456 -0.11 8.75 17.98
N SER A 457 0.57 8.84 19.14
CA SER A 457 1.06 10.11 19.68
C SER A 457 2.45 10.49 19.18
N GLN A 458 3.14 9.59 18.46
CA GLN A 458 4.48 9.86 18.00
C GLN A 458 4.50 10.89 16.86
N PRO A 459 5.44 11.85 16.89
CA PRO A 459 5.51 12.90 15.88
C PRO A 459 6.20 12.46 14.57
N ARG A 460 6.72 11.22 14.51
CA ARG A 460 7.53 10.69 13.40
C ARG A 460 7.31 9.19 13.24
N ALA A 461 7.61 8.68 12.06
CA ALA A 461 7.67 7.25 11.78
C ALA A 461 8.60 6.50 12.75
N HIS A 462 8.19 5.30 13.19
CA HIS A 462 8.96 4.43 14.08
C HIS A 462 9.22 3.07 13.42
N TYR A 463 10.44 2.56 13.58
CA TYR A 463 10.89 1.27 13.01
C TYR A 463 11.44 0.32 14.08
N ALA A 464 11.46 0.76 15.32
CA ALA A 464 11.91 -0.03 16.45
C ALA A 464 11.22 0.46 17.74
N TYR A 465 11.10 -0.44 18.70
CA TYR A 465 10.69 -0.13 20.06
C TYR A 465 11.19 -1.20 21.04
N ALA A 466 11.21 -0.85 22.31
CA ALA A 466 11.54 -1.77 23.39
C ALA A 466 10.42 -1.78 24.44
N LEU A 467 10.06 -2.97 24.91
CA LEU A 467 9.13 -3.16 26.01
C LEU A 467 9.87 -3.70 27.23
N ARG A 468 9.51 -3.20 28.42
CA ARG A 468 9.91 -3.77 29.70
C ARG A 468 8.70 -4.43 30.36
N LEU A 469 8.89 -5.67 30.79
CA LEU A 469 7.98 -6.40 31.67
C LEU A 469 8.60 -6.44 33.05
N THR A 470 7.83 -6.09 34.08
CA THR A 470 8.29 -6.13 35.48
C THR A 470 7.26 -6.84 36.35
N SER A 471 7.67 -7.91 37.02
CA SER A 471 6.85 -8.66 37.99
C SER A 471 7.06 -8.14 39.41
N GLN A 472 5.97 -7.89 40.13
CA GLN A 472 6.01 -7.36 41.50
C GLN A 472 6.15 -8.45 42.58
N ALA A 473 5.73 -9.68 42.30
CA ALA A 473 5.66 -10.75 43.31
C ALA A 473 6.85 -11.72 43.25
N GLY A 474 7.37 -12.02 42.06
CA GLY A 474 8.38 -13.07 41.86
C GLY A 474 8.88 -13.13 40.42
N PRO A 475 9.57 -14.20 40.01
CA PRO A 475 10.09 -14.32 38.66
C PRO A 475 8.99 -14.34 37.56
N LEU A 476 9.24 -13.66 36.45
CA LEU A 476 8.39 -13.67 35.25
C LEU A 476 8.21 -15.09 34.69
N ARG A 477 9.27 -15.91 34.72
CA ARG A 477 9.23 -17.32 34.29
C ARG A 477 8.21 -18.17 35.07
N GLU A 478 7.84 -17.77 36.29
CA GLU A 478 6.83 -18.45 37.12
C GLU A 478 5.45 -17.79 37.00
N ALA A 479 5.41 -16.48 36.74
CA ALA A 479 4.18 -15.70 36.64
C ALA A 479 3.53 -15.76 35.25
N VAL A 480 4.29 -16.07 34.20
CA VAL A 480 3.83 -16.04 32.79
C VAL A 480 4.07 -17.40 32.14
N ARG A 481 2.99 -18.03 31.68
CA ARG A 481 2.99 -19.32 30.96
C ARG A 481 3.35 -19.15 29.48
N GLU A 482 2.77 -18.13 28.86
CA GLU A 482 2.98 -17.80 27.44
C GLU A 482 2.99 -16.29 27.26
N ALA A 483 3.81 -15.82 26.33
CA ALA A 483 3.91 -14.40 26.01
C ALA A 483 4.02 -14.24 24.50
N ALA A 484 3.15 -13.42 23.92
CA ALA A 484 3.13 -13.11 22.51
C ALA A 484 3.06 -11.59 22.32
N LEU A 485 3.85 -11.08 21.39
CA LEU A 485 3.87 -9.68 21.01
C LEU A 485 3.50 -9.58 19.53
N THR A 486 2.43 -8.85 19.23
CA THR A 486 2.05 -8.54 17.85
C THR A 486 2.41 -7.11 17.54
N THR A 487 3.15 -6.87 16.46
CA THR A 487 3.51 -5.54 15.94
C THR A 487 2.77 -5.31 14.63
N ALA A 488 1.95 -4.26 14.55
CA ALA A 488 1.27 -3.85 13.33
C ALA A 488 2.14 -2.87 12.54
N PHE A 489 2.18 -3.00 11.22
CA PHE A 489 3.00 -2.15 10.35
C PHE A 489 2.31 -1.82 9.03
N GLN A 490 2.70 -0.73 8.37
CA GLN A 490 2.25 -0.39 7.02
C GLN A 490 3.27 -0.85 5.98
N PHE A 491 2.78 -1.31 4.82
CA PHE A 491 3.61 -1.59 3.66
C PHE A 491 2.94 -1.10 2.37
N ALA A 492 3.73 -0.95 1.31
CA ALA A 492 3.27 -0.65 -0.03
C ALA A 492 2.93 -1.96 -0.78
N PRO A 493 1.65 -2.24 -1.13
CA PRO A 493 1.27 -3.48 -1.81
C PRO A 493 1.98 -3.71 -3.14
N ARG A 494 2.36 -2.63 -3.85
CA ARG A 494 3.10 -2.71 -5.12
C ARG A 494 4.47 -3.36 -4.95
N ALA A 495 5.11 -3.20 -3.79
CA ALA A 495 6.44 -3.71 -3.47
C ALA A 495 6.49 -5.21 -3.16
N LEU A 496 5.34 -5.89 -3.10
CA LEU A 496 5.26 -7.33 -2.84
C LEU A 496 4.69 -8.07 -4.04
N PRO A 497 5.22 -9.27 -4.37
CA PRO A 497 4.70 -10.05 -5.46
C PRO A 497 3.27 -10.50 -5.15
N GLN A 498 2.40 -10.24 -6.10
CA GLN A 498 0.97 -10.51 -6.04
C GLN A 498 0.62 -11.54 -7.10
N VAL A 499 -0.34 -12.39 -6.80
CA VAL A 499 -0.93 -13.29 -7.79
C VAL A 499 -1.67 -12.46 -8.82
N GLN A 500 -1.35 -12.69 -10.09
CA GLN A 500 -1.89 -11.94 -11.24
C GLN A 500 -2.52 -12.89 -12.27
N PRO A 501 -3.39 -12.38 -13.17
CA PRO A 501 -3.84 -13.16 -14.31
C PRO A 501 -2.65 -13.63 -15.14
N GLY A 502 -2.55 -14.93 -15.40
CA GLY A 502 -1.37 -15.53 -16.06
C GLY A 502 -0.29 -16.03 -15.10
N GLY A 503 -0.48 -15.88 -13.79
CA GLY A 503 0.39 -16.40 -12.74
C GLY A 503 1.55 -15.48 -12.38
N VAL A 504 2.30 -15.89 -11.36
CA VAL A 504 3.51 -15.18 -10.88
C VAL A 504 4.54 -16.22 -10.41
N THR A 505 5.81 -16.00 -10.71
CA THR A 505 6.89 -16.78 -10.05
C THR A 505 7.40 -15.99 -8.86
N ILE A 506 7.22 -16.55 -7.66
CA ILE A 506 7.69 -16.01 -6.41
C ILE A 506 9.12 -16.48 -6.16
N VAL A 507 10.00 -15.56 -5.76
CA VAL A 507 11.40 -15.82 -5.40
C VAL A 507 11.62 -15.43 -3.94
N TRP A 508 12.18 -16.37 -3.18
CA TRP A 508 12.59 -16.22 -1.78
C TRP A 508 14.10 -16.31 -1.68
N SER A 509 14.68 -15.34 -0.98
CA SER A 509 16.07 -15.35 -0.53
C SER A 509 16.07 -15.28 0.99
N VAL A 510 16.72 -16.21 1.67
CA VAL A 510 16.80 -16.31 3.13
C VAL A 510 18.25 -16.42 3.54
N LYS A 511 18.68 -15.54 4.45
CA LYS A 511 20.00 -15.56 5.05
C LYS A 511 19.89 -15.54 6.58
N PRO A 512 20.82 -16.15 7.32
CA PRO A 512 20.84 -16.05 8.77
C PRO A 512 21.15 -14.61 9.20
N ALA A 513 20.48 -14.16 10.26
CA ALA A 513 20.52 -12.76 10.69
C ALA A 513 21.83 -12.38 11.43
N ASP A 514 22.62 -13.35 11.85
CA ASP A 514 23.91 -13.19 12.53
C ASP A 514 25.11 -13.34 11.58
N GLY A 515 24.86 -13.59 10.28
CA GLY A 515 25.91 -13.82 9.28
C GLY A 515 26.53 -15.21 9.31
N ALA A 516 26.02 -16.15 10.12
CA ALA A 516 26.47 -17.54 10.12
C ALA A 516 26.02 -18.29 8.84
N ALA A 517 26.09 -19.62 8.85
CA ALA A 517 25.41 -20.45 7.84
C ALA A 517 24.06 -20.94 8.39
N LEU A 518 23.08 -21.16 7.52
CA LEU A 518 21.87 -21.88 7.92
C LEU A 518 22.25 -23.31 8.36
N PRO A 519 21.58 -23.90 9.37
CA PRO A 519 21.78 -25.30 9.72
C PRO A 519 21.62 -26.22 8.50
N GLY A 520 22.41 -27.29 8.41
CA GLY A 520 22.30 -28.24 7.28
C GLY A 520 20.93 -28.93 7.18
N ASP A 521 20.22 -29.02 8.30
CA ASP A 521 18.85 -29.53 8.45
C ASP A 521 17.83 -28.40 8.70
N TRP A 522 18.11 -27.19 8.22
CA TRP A 522 17.26 -26.01 8.47
C TRP A 522 15.80 -26.30 8.11
N ARG A 523 14.91 -26.11 9.09
CA ARG A 523 13.50 -26.52 8.96
C ARG A 523 12.71 -25.63 8.01
N GLY A 524 13.22 -24.45 7.66
CA GLY A 524 12.66 -23.59 6.63
C GLY A 524 11.57 -22.63 7.10
N LEU A 525 10.94 -21.97 6.13
CA LEU A 525 9.74 -21.15 6.30
C LEU A 525 8.52 -21.92 5.79
N GLU A 526 7.40 -21.84 6.50
CA GLU A 526 6.07 -22.13 5.94
C GLU A 526 5.50 -20.82 5.38
N VAL A 527 5.14 -20.82 4.10
CA VAL A 527 4.66 -19.64 3.39
C VAL A 527 3.26 -19.89 2.86
N LEU A 528 2.33 -18.99 3.17
CA LEU A 528 0.95 -19.01 2.71
C LEU A 528 0.70 -17.84 1.76
N HIS A 529 0.09 -18.12 0.61
CA HIS A 529 -0.51 -17.13 -0.28
C HIS A 529 -2.00 -17.34 -0.35
N GLU A 530 -2.78 -16.28 -0.20
CA GLU A 530 -4.23 -16.29 -0.35
C GLU A 530 -4.70 -15.16 -1.26
N TRP A 531 -5.63 -15.50 -2.15
CA TRP A 531 -6.27 -14.54 -3.04
C TRP A 531 -7.70 -14.95 -3.35
N ASP A 532 -8.53 -13.99 -3.72
CA ASP A 532 -9.90 -14.20 -4.14
C ASP A 532 -10.01 -14.06 -5.66
N GLU A 533 -10.65 -15.02 -6.31
CA GLU A 533 -11.14 -14.92 -7.69
C GLU A 533 -12.56 -14.35 -7.68
N VAL A 534 -12.78 -13.29 -8.47
CA VAL A 534 -14.10 -12.67 -8.60
C VAL A 534 -14.96 -13.50 -9.55
N LEU A 535 -16.04 -14.10 -9.03
CA LEU A 535 -16.97 -14.93 -9.80
C LEU A 535 -18.06 -14.08 -10.49
N GLY A 536 -18.34 -12.89 -9.96
CA GLY A 536 -19.33 -11.96 -10.45
C GLY A 536 -19.96 -11.14 -9.32
N ASP A 537 -20.74 -10.14 -9.70
CA ASP A 537 -21.52 -9.31 -8.78
C ASP A 537 -23.02 -9.65 -8.92
N GLU A 538 -23.74 -9.66 -7.81
CA GLU A 538 -25.18 -9.91 -7.75
C GLU A 538 -25.86 -8.90 -6.80
N PRO A 539 -27.18 -8.65 -6.97
CA PRO A 539 -27.92 -7.83 -6.02
C PRO A 539 -27.91 -8.45 -4.61
N PRO A 540 -27.78 -7.66 -3.52
CA PRO A 540 -28.02 -8.17 -2.18
C PRO A 540 -29.40 -8.83 -2.09
N ARG A 541 -29.45 -10.00 -1.46
CA ARG A 541 -30.72 -10.69 -1.18
C ARG A 541 -31.50 -9.88 -0.13
N PRO A 542 -32.84 -9.79 -0.27
CA PRO A 542 -33.69 -9.02 0.65
C PRO A 542 -33.70 -9.57 2.08
#